data_AF-A0A3Q8WSU5-F1
#
_entry.id   AF-A0A3Q8WSU5-F1
#
_cell.length_a   1.000
_cell.length_b   1.000
_cell.length_c   1.000
_cell.angle_alpha   90.00
_cell.angle_beta   90.00
_cell.angle_gamma   90.00
#
_symmetry.space_group_name_H-M   'P 1'
#
loop_
_entity.id
_entity.type
_entity.pdbx_description
1 polymer ?
#
loop_
_entity_poly.entity_id
_entity_poly.type
_entity_poly.pdbx_seq_one_letter_code
_entity_poly.pdbx_strand_id
1 'polypeptide(L)'
;MSAIDALPGRLAGLVTALLASREPVQIVFDSDVPFDLIARVCRECAAPVSPVAARREQTAIREVTTGASRGYLTTSSAPLPGAAEILRFDGITPHQSPALAAKIQAILDEVWRAGIELPSLAVWPGGQRLPAGSRLQPGRALADLRDLGLGEEVAACLDGPDGGLPHVLRRPCADVIGSWQQLRGRASVGAVVAAPLPSHPTLSIHTARGLAALLGVEYAGELTGNRPPADVEEPASRVRRLASQLRLDPALVDVGKVAGRHVLLVGLRWTEGWTMTVSGQLLLSAGALSVRPFTLSSDSRREPRR
;
A
#
# COMPACT_ATOMS: atom_id res chain seq x y z
N MET A 1 2.72 0.14 21.80
CA MET A 1 2.42 -1.06 21.00
C MET A 1 2.07 -0.56 19.61
N SER A 2 2.69 -1.09 18.55
CA SER A 2 2.42 -0.64 17.18
C SER A 2 1.03 -1.09 16.74
N ALA A 3 0.46 -0.45 15.72
CA ALA A 3 -0.82 -0.84 15.13
C ALA A 3 -0.74 -2.25 14.52
N ILE A 4 0.41 -2.60 13.93
CA ILE A 4 0.71 -3.96 13.43
C ILE A 4 0.61 -4.98 14.56
N ASP A 5 1.25 -4.73 15.71
CA ASP A 5 1.28 -5.67 16.84
C ASP A 5 -0.09 -5.81 17.51
N ALA A 6 -0.90 -4.74 17.50
CA ALA A 6 -2.21 -4.71 18.13
C ALA A 6 -3.31 -5.38 17.29
N LEU A 7 -3.14 -5.42 15.97
CA LEU A 7 -4.19 -5.82 15.03
C LEU A 7 -4.71 -7.26 15.24
N PRO A 8 -3.85 -8.29 15.47
CA PRO A 8 -4.35 -9.64 15.72
C PRO A 8 -5.33 -9.72 16.90
N GLY A 9 -5.05 -8.97 17.98
CA GLY A 9 -5.93 -8.89 19.14
C GLY A 9 -7.26 -8.18 18.86
N ARG A 10 -7.22 -7.07 18.10
CA ARG A 10 -8.44 -6.34 17.66
C ARG A 10 -9.32 -7.24 16.79
N LEU A 11 -8.74 -7.92 15.80
CA LEU A 11 -9.46 -8.84 14.92
C LEU A 11 -9.95 -10.09 15.66
N ALA A 12 -9.21 -10.59 16.65
CA ALA A 12 -9.67 -11.66 17.53
C ALA A 12 -10.90 -11.23 18.34
N GLY A 13 -10.92 -9.96 18.82
CA GLY A 13 -12.08 -9.35 19.46
C GLY A 13 -13.31 -9.36 18.55
N LEU A 14 -13.13 -8.91 17.30
CA LEU A 14 -14.19 -8.92 16.29
C LEU A 14 -14.74 -10.32 16.01
N VAL A 15 -13.85 -11.30 15.77
CA VAL A 15 -14.24 -12.70 15.53
C VAL A 15 -15.00 -13.26 16.73
N THR A 16 -14.54 -12.97 17.95
CA THR A 16 -15.18 -13.46 19.18
C THR A 16 -16.57 -12.86 19.36
N ALA A 17 -16.73 -11.56 19.12
CA ALA A 17 -18.02 -10.89 19.17
C ALA A 17 -19.02 -11.48 18.15
N LEU A 18 -18.55 -11.74 16.93
CA LEU A 18 -19.36 -12.36 15.87
C LEU A 18 -19.80 -13.79 16.22
N LEU A 19 -18.92 -14.59 16.81
CA LEU A 19 -19.24 -15.97 17.20
C LEU A 19 -20.19 -16.02 18.41
N ALA A 20 -20.08 -15.05 19.33
CA ALA A 20 -20.94 -14.96 20.50
C ALA A 20 -22.35 -14.45 20.16
N SER A 21 -22.49 -13.61 19.13
CA SER A 21 -23.80 -13.09 18.75
C SER A 21 -24.73 -14.21 18.28
N ARG A 22 -26.01 -14.10 18.64
CA ARG A 22 -27.09 -14.98 18.16
C ARG A 22 -27.83 -14.40 16.96
N GLU A 23 -27.80 -13.08 16.80
CA GLU A 23 -28.56 -12.32 15.82
C GLU A 23 -27.62 -11.58 14.84
N PRO A 24 -28.11 -11.09 13.68
CA PRO A 24 -27.28 -10.36 12.71
C PRO A 24 -26.70 -9.07 13.31
N VAL A 25 -25.38 -8.87 13.17
CA VAL A 25 -24.66 -7.71 13.72
C VAL A 25 -24.10 -6.83 12.61
N GLN A 26 -24.33 -5.52 12.69
CA GLN A 26 -23.66 -4.53 11.87
C GLN A 26 -22.37 -4.08 12.56
N ILE A 27 -21.26 -4.10 11.83
CA ILE A 27 -19.95 -3.65 12.30
C ILE A 27 -19.56 -2.40 11.52
N VAL A 28 -19.46 -1.29 12.23
CA VAL A 28 -19.15 0.03 11.69
C VAL A 28 -17.67 0.33 11.88
N PHE A 29 -17.01 0.78 10.80
CA PHE A 29 -15.64 1.27 10.78
C PHE A 29 -15.64 2.79 10.61
N ASP A 30 -14.77 3.47 11.36
CA ASP A 30 -14.72 4.94 11.40
C ASP A 30 -13.85 5.54 10.30
N SER A 31 -13.13 4.69 9.57
CA SER A 31 -12.31 5.04 8.41
C SER A 31 -12.73 4.24 7.18
N ASP A 32 -12.34 4.71 5.99
CA ASP A 32 -12.60 4.06 4.71
C ASP A 32 -11.71 2.81 4.52
N VAL A 33 -11.88 1.80 5.37
CA VAL A 33 -11.07 0.59 5.38
C VAL A 33 -11.50 -0.37 4.26
N PRO A 34 -10.57 -0.93 3.47
CA PRO A 34 -10.86 -2.06 2.59
C PRO A 34 -11.26 -3.30 3.40
N PHE A 35 -12.45 -3.84 3.13
CA PHE A 35 -12.99 -4.96 3.90
C PHE A 35 -12.44 -6.34 3.54
N ASP A 36 -11.64 -6.47 2.47
CA ASP A 36 -11.20 -7.78 1.96
C ASP A 36 -10.37 -8.57 2.99
N LEU A 37 -9.44 -7.91 3.66
CA LEU A 37 -8.61 -8.52 4.70
C LEU A 37 -9.47 -8.98 5.89
N ILE A 38 -10.36 -8.10 6.37
CA ILE A 38 -11.25 -8.39 7.50
C ILE A 38 -12.17 -9.57 7.15
N ALA A 39 -12.78 -9.54 5.97
CA ALA A 39 -13.66 -10.60 5.51
C ALA A 39 -12.92 -11.94 5.35
N ARG A 40 -11.66 -11.93 4.89
CA ARG A 40 -10.80 -13.11 4.83
C ARG A 40 -10.53 -13.67 6.22
N VAL A 41 -10.06 -12.84 7.15
CA VAL A 41 -9.78 -13.25 8.54
C VAL A 41 -11.02 -13.87 9.19
N CYS A 42 -12.15 -13.17 9.10
CA CYS A 42 -13.43 -13.61 9.62
C CYS A 42 -13.87 -14.97 9.03
N ARG A 43 -13.80 -15.13 7.70
CA ARG A 43 -14.12 -16.40 7.02
C ARG A 43 -13.21 -17.55 7.46
N GLU A 44 -11.90 -17.34 7.49
CA GLU A 44 -10.94 -18.37 7.89
C GLU A 44 -11.05 -18.72 9.39
N CYS A 45 -11.59 -17.83 10.21
CA CYS A 45 -11.90 -18.04 11.62
C CYS A 45 -13.35 -18.48 11.89
N ALA A 46 -14.06 -18.97 10.87
CA ALA A 46 -15.43 -19.50 10.96
C ALA A 46 -16.50 -18.47 11.41
N ALA A 47 -16.25 -17.18 11.21
CA ALA A 47 -17.15 -16.09 11.49
C ALA A 47 -17.42 -15.26 10.21
N PRO A 48 -17.97 -15.84 9.12
CA PRO A 48 -18.07 -15.16 7.83
C PRO A 48 -18.90 -13.88 7.92
N VAL A 49 -18.43 -12.83 7.26
CA VAL A 49 -19.05 -11.49 7.22
C VAL A 49 -19.29 -11.05 5.78
N SER A 50 -20.30 -10.20 5.57
CA SER A 50 -20.64 -9.58 4.29
C SER A 50 -20.23 -8.10 4.27
N PRO A 51 -19.37 -7.66 3.34
CA PRO A 51 -19.09 -6.25 3.13
C PRO A 51 -20.29 -5.51 2.51
N VAL A 52 -20.71 -4.42 3.14
CA VAL A 52 -21.81 -3.56 2.69
C VAL A 52 -21.25 -2.25 2.13
N ALA A 53 -21.19 -2.15 0.80
CA ALA A 53 -20.91 -0.88 0.14
C ALA A 53 -22.20 -0.05 0.02
N ALA A 54 -22.11 1.27 0.07
CA ALA A 54 -23.26 2.17 -0.08
C ALA A 54 -24.09 1.93 -1.37
N ARG A 55 -23.48 1.40 -2.45
CA ARG A 55 -24.19 1.03 -3.70
C ARG A 55 -24.81 -0.37 -3.69
N ARG A 56 -24.56 -1.17 -2.64
CA ARG A 56 -25.06 -2.55 -2.46
C ARG A 56 -25.99 -2.65 -1.25
N GLU A 57 -26.48 -1.53 -0.72
CA GLU A 57 -27.36 -1.51 0.45
C GLU A 57 -28.60 -2.40 0.24
N GLN A 58 -29.22 -2.40 -0.95
CA GLN A 58 -30.36 -3.27 -1.24
C GLN A 58 -30.01 -4.78 -1.23
N THR A 59 -28.80 -5.15 -1.67
CA THR A 59 -28.31 -6.53 -1.64
C THR A 59 -27.98 -6.94 -0.21
N ALA A 60 -27.34 -6.04 0.56
CA ALA A 60 -27.08 -6.25 1.97
C ALA A 60 -28.37 -6.39 2.77
N ILE A 61 -29.38 -5.54 2.55
CA ILE A 61 -30.71 -5.67 3.16
C ILE A 61 -31.29 -7.04 2.87
N ARG A 62 -31.21 -7.54 1.63
CA ARG A 62 -31.65 -8.89 1.30
C ARG A 62 -30.84 -9.95 2.06
N GLU A 63 -29.52 -9.88 2.08
CA GLU A 63 -28.65 -10.82 2.80
C GLU A 63 -28.87 -10.81 4.32
N VAL A 64 -29.14 -9.64 4.90
CA VAL A 64 -29.49 -9.46 6.33
C VAL A 64 -30.85 -10.11 6.58
N THR A 65 -31.84 -9.82 5.74
CA THR A 65 -33.20 -10.35 5.89
C THR A 65 -33.25 -11.86 5.69
N THR A 66 -32.40 -12.43 4.82
CA THR A 66 -32.30 -13.89 4.60
C THR A 66 -31.34 -14.60 5.54
N GLY A 67 -30.61 -13.87 6.38
CA GLY A 67 -29.62 -14.44 7.32
C GLY A 67 -28.43 -15.13 6.63
N ALA A 68 -28.03 -14.66 5.43
CA ALA A 68 -26.95 -15.27 4.65
C ALA A 68 -25.57 -15.13 5.33
N SER A 69 -25.41 -14.12 6.18
CA SER A 69 -24.25 -13.91 7.05
C SER A 69 -24.72 -13.42 8.42
N ARG A 70 -23.84 -13.48 9.43
CA ARG A 70 -24.13 -13.02 10.79
C ARG A 70 -23.49 -11.67 11.09
N GLY A 71 -22.61 -11.18 10.22
CA GLY A 71 -21.88 -9.93 10.40
C GLY A 71 -21.82 -9.10 9.12
N TYR A 72 -22.06 -7.80 9.24
CA TYR A 72 -22.12 -6.88 8.08
C TYR A 72 -21.12 -5.75 8.28
N LEU A 73 -20.09 -5.68 7.44
CA LEU A 73 -19.04 -4.66 7.54
C LEU A 73 -19.47 -3.41 6.77
N THR A 74 -19.43 -2.24 7.40
CA THR A 74 -19.83 -0.97 6.76
C THR A 74 -19.06 0.21 7.33
N THR A 75 -18.96 1.30 6.58
CA THR A 75 -18.50 2.60 7.07
C THR A 75 -19.67 3.53 7.42
N SER A 76 -20.90 3.14 7.08
CA SER A 76 -22.11 3.89 7.42
C SER A 76 -22.58 3.53 8.83
N SER A 77 -22.87 4.56 9.63
CA SER A 77 -23.52 4.40 10.94
C SER A 77 -25.03 4.23 10.85
N ALA A 78 -25.63 4.33 9.65
CA ALA A 78 -27.06 4.11 9.47
C ALA A 78 -27.41 2.64 9.78
N PRO A 79 -28.42 2.36 10.61
CA PRO A 79 -28.82 0.99 10.91
C PRO A 79 -29.24 0.22 9.66
N LEU A 80 -28.66 -0.96 9.46
CA LEU A 80 -29.07 -1.88 8.40
C LEU A 80 -30.38 -2.59 8.80
N PRO A 81 -31.43 -2.56 7.95
CA PRO A 81 -32.66 -3.30 8.20
C PRO A 81 -32.39 -4.79 8.48
N GLY A 82 -32.80 -5.26 9.66
CA GLY A 82 -32.64 -6.63 10.13
C GLY A 82 -31.35 -6.92 10.92
N ALA A 83 -30.45 -5.94 11.07
CA ALA A 83 -29.38 -6.01 12.06
C ALA A 83 -29.95 -5.74 13.45
N ALA A 84 -29.70 -6.66 14.39
CA ALA A 84 -30.19 -6.56 15.77
C ALA A 84 -29.28 -5.67 16.64
N GLU A 85 -28.00 -5.59 16.29
CA GLU A 85 -27.00 -4.83 17.04
C GLU A 85 -26.05 -4.10 16.09
N ILE A 86 -25.56 -2.93 16.52
CA ILE A 86 -24.54 -2.16 15.84
C ILE A 86 -23.31 -2.07 16.75
N LEU A 87 -22.20 -2.67 16.30
CA LEU A 87 -20.89 -2.58 16.95
C LEU A 87 -19.99 -1.62 16.18
N ARG A 88 -19.22 -0.81 16.89
CA ARG A 88 -18.12 -0.03 16.27
C ARG A 88 -16.83 -0.82 16.44
N PHE A 89 -16.09 -1.05 15.35
CA PHE A 89 -14.87 -1.86 15.40
C PHE A 89 -13.86 -1.36 16.43
N ASP A 90 -13.67 -0.04 16.53
CA ASP A 90 -12.76 0.57 17.50
C ASP A 90 -13.23 0.46 18.96
N GLY A 91 -14.52 0.19 19.17
CA GLY A 91 -15.10 -0.09 20.49
C GLY A 91 -15.08 -1.57 20.87
N ILE A 92 -14.73 -2.48 19.94
CA ILE A 92 -14.65 -3.91 20.23
C ILE A 92 -13.41 -4.17 21.08
N THR A 93 -13.62 -4.73 22.27
CA THR A 93 -12.53 -5.07 23.18
C THR A 93 -11.63 -6.13 22.53
N PRO A 94 -10.30 -5.90 22.42
CA PRO A 94 -9.38 -6.90 21.91
C PRO A 94 -9.46 -8.21 22.71
N HIS A 95 -9.44 -9.35 22.02
CA HIS A 95 -9.54 -10.65 22.68
C HIS A 95 -8.16 -11.31 22.80
N GLN A 96 -7.84 -11.77 24.02
CA GLN A 96 -6.54 -12.38 24.34
C GLN A 96 -6.59 -13.90 24.24
N SER A 97 -6.86 -14.42 23.05
CA SER A 97 -6.68 -15.85 22.74
C SER A 97 -5.40 -16.04 21.93
N PRO A 98 -4.32 -16.62 22.52
CA PRO A 98 -3.05 -16.79 21.81
C PRO A 98 -3.20 -17.63 20.53
N ALA A 99 -4.03 -18.68 20.56
CA ALA A 99 -4.26 -19.54 19.41
C ALA A 99 -4.96 -18.80 18.26
N LEU A 100 -6.00 -18.01 18.57
CA LEU A 100 -6.72 -17.22 17.56
C LEU A 100 -5.83 -16.09 17.03
N ALA A 101 -5.13 -15.37 17.91
CA ALA A 101 -4.21 -14.31 17.51
C ALA A 101 -3.09 -14.84 16.60
N ALA A 102 -2.50 -16.00 16.90
CA ALA A 102 -1.49 -16.62 16.04
C ALA A 102 -2.05 -17.02 14.66
N LYS A 103 -3.28 -17.56 14.62
CA LYS A 103 -3.96 -17.87 13.36
C LYS A 103 -4.21 -16.60 12.53
N ILE A 104 -4.68 -15.52 13.16
CA ILE A 104 -4.91 -14.24 12.48
C ILE A 104 -3.58 -13.65 12.00
N GLN A 105 -2.52 -13.70 12.81
CA GLN A 105 -1.19 -13.24 12.41
C GLN A 105 -0.69 -13.98 11.16
N ALA A 106 -0.89 -15.30 11.07
CA ALA A 106 -0.50 -16.05 9.88
C ALA A 106 -1.21 -15.57 8.60
N ILE A 107 -2.50 -15.20 8.70
CA ILE A 107 -3.27 -14.63 7.59
C ILE A 107 -2.73 -13.24 7.22
N LEU A 108 -2.47 -12.39 8.22
CA LEU A 108 -1.90 -11.06 8.02
C LEU A 108 -0.53 -11.14 7.35
N ASP A 109 0.35 -12.00 7.84
CA ASP A 109 1.70 -12.21 7.29
C ASP A 109 1.65 -12.68 5.83
N GLU A 110 0.69 -13.53 5.46
CA GLU A 110 0.51 -13.96 4.08
C GLU A 110 0.10 -12.79 3.18
N VAL A 111 -0.89 -11.99 3.61
CA VAL A 111 -1.40 -10.85 2.85
C VAL A 111 -0.32 -9.77 2.72
N TRP A 112 0.30 -9.37 3.83
CA TRP A 112 1.34 -8.34 3.84
C TRP A 112 2.59 -8.73 3.05
N ARG A 113 2.96 -10.02 3.06
CA ARG A 113 4.08 -10.53 2.27
C ARG A 113 3.85 -10.36 0.76
N ALA A 114 2.61 -10.33 0.27
CA ALA A 114 2.35 -10.12 -1.15
C ALA A 114 2.58 -8.64 -1.58
N GLY A 115 2.37 -7.70 -0.66
CA GLY A 115 2.30 -6.28 -0.96
C GLY A 115 1.13 -5.94 -1.91
N ILE A 116 1.04 -4.68 -2.31
CA ILE A 116 0.01 -4.21 -3.26
C ILE A 116 0.60 -4.08 -4.64
N GLU A 117 -0.12 -4.59 -5.65
CA GLU A 117 0.32 -4.47 -7.04
C GLU A 117 0.24 -3.03 -7.56
N LEU A 118 1.35 -2.54 -8.10
CA LEU A 118 1.39 -1.25 -8.79
C LEU A 118 1.32 -1.49 -10.30
N PRO A 119 0.42 -0.81 -11.02
CA PRO A 119 0.23 -1.03 -12.44
C PRO A 119 1.38 -0.46 -13.26
N SER A 120 1.59 -1.06 -14.45
CA SER A 120 2.38 -0.42 -15.52
C SER A 120 1.49 0.58 -16.26
N LEU A 121 1.73 1.88 -16.06
CA LEU A 121 0.96 2.92 -16.72
C LEU A 121 1.23 2.91 -18.24
N ALA A 122 0.15 2.97 -19.03
CA ALA A 122 0.21 2.87 -20.49
C ALA A 122 -0.28 4.14 -21.21
N VAL A 123 -0.88 5.09 -20.49
CA VAL A 123 -1.47 6.31 -21.02
C VAL A 123 -1.12 7.46 -20.08
N TRP A 124 -0.71 8.60 -20.65
CA TRP A 124 -0.53 9.86 -19.91
C TRP A 124 -1.87 10.46 -19.48
N PRO A 125 -1.91 11.36 -18.48
CA PRO A 125 -3.16 12.03 -18.11
C PRO A 125 -3.87 12.74 -19.27
N GLY A 126 -3.12 13.25 -20.24
CA GLY A 126 -3.66 13.87 -21.46
C GLY A 126 -4.19 12.87 -22.51
N GLY A 127 -4.33 11.59 -22.19
CA GLY A 127 -4.86 10.55 -23.08
C GLY A 127 -3.87 9.99 -24.11
N GLN A 128 -2.68 10.57 -24.23
CA GLN A 128 -1.65 10.07 -25.14
C GLN A 128 -1.03 8.76 -24.62
N ARG A 129 -0.81 7.80 -25.52
CA ARG A 129 -0.23 6.50 -25.16
C ARG A 129 1.26 6.64 -24.82
N LEU A 130 1.69 5.99 -23.74
CA LEU A 130 3.09 5.82 -23.39
C LEU A 130 3.76 4.82 -24.37
N PRO A 131 4.89 5.18 -25.01
CA PRO A 131 5.67 4.26 -25.84
C PRO A 131 6.06 3.01 -25.04
N ALA A 132 6.01 1.83 -25.66
CA ALA A 132 6.24 0.57 -24.95
C ALA A 132 7.61 0.50 -24.25
N GLY A 133 8.67 1.01 -24.91
CA GLY A 133 10.03 1.08 -24.35
C GLY A 133 10.19 2.10 -23.21
N SER A 134 9.21 2.96 -22.96
CA SER A 134 9.22 3.97 -21.90
C SER A 134 8.31 3.61 -20.73
N ARG A 135 7.76 2.38 -20.71
CA ARG A 135 6.90 1.90 -19.63
C ARG A 135 7.72 1.21 -18.56
N LEU A 136 7.37 1.50 -17.32
CA LEU A 136 7.87 0.75 -16.18
C LEU A 136 7.24 -0.64 -16.18
N GLN A 137 7.93 -1.59 -15.58
CA GLN A 137 7.37 -2.88 -15.23
C GLN A 137 6.38 -2.72 -14.06
N PRO A 138 5.42 -3.64 -13.88
CA PRO A 138 4.58 -3.67 -12.69
C PRO A 138 5.43 -3.65 -11.41
N GLY A 139 4.94 -2.95 -10.40
CA GLY A 139 5.64 -2.71 -9.14
C GLY A 139 4.95 -3.31 -7.92
N ARG A 140 5.44 -2.92 -6.75
CA ARG A 140 4.81 -3.24 -5.45
C ARG A 140 4.78 -2.03 -4.53
N ALA A 141 3.68 -1.83 -3.82
CA ALA A 141 3.63 -1.01 -2.63
C ALA A 141 3.62 -1.89 -1.37
N LEU A 142 4.08 -1.35 -0.25
CA LEU A 142 4.05 -2.07 1.02
C LEU A 142 2.61 -2.22 1.55
N ALA A 143 1.82 -1.14 1.56
CA ALA A 143 0.42 -1.17 2.00
C ALA A 143 -0.44 -0.07 1.36
N ASP A 144 -1.76 -0.18 1.48
CA ASP A 144 -2.69 0.94 1.25
C ASP A 144 -2.79 1.69 2.58
N LEU A 145 -2.84 3.03 2.54
CA LEU A 145 -2.91 3.81 3.79
C LEU A 145 -4.22 3.60 4.56
N ARG A 146 -5.21 3.00 3.93
CA ARG A 146 -6.49 2.66 4.54
C ARG A 146 -6.49 1.27 5.18
N ASP A 147 -5.46 0.46 4.95
CA ASP A 147 -5.33 -0.86 5.55
C ASP A 147 -5.09 -0.76 7.06
N LEU A 148 -5.74 -1.63 7.83
CA LEU A 148 -5.49 -1.75 9.27
C LEU A 148 -4.10 -2.33 9.55
N GLY A 149 -3.48 -1.89 10.65
CA GLY A 149 -2.15 -2.35 11.07
C GLY A 149 -1.04 -1.78 10.19
N LEU A 150 -0.71 -2.46 9.09
CA LEU A 150 0.43 -2.06 8.24
C LEU A 150 0.19 -0.72 7.53
N GLY A 151 -1.03 -0.45 7.06
CA GLY A 151 -1.38 0.84 6.46
C GLY A 151 -1.31 2.00 7.44
N GLU A 152 -1.80 1.79 8.67
CA GLU A 152 -1.71 2.75 9.79
C GLU A 152 -0.25 3.09 10.13
N GLU A 153 0.64 2.09 10.20
CA GLU A 153 2.08 2.32 10.44
C GLU A 153 2.78 3.05 9.30
N VAL A 154 2.41 2.73 8.05
CA VAL A 154 2.93 3.46 6.89
C VAL A 154 2.41 4.90 6.90
N ALA A 155 1.14 5.14 7.25
CA ALA A 155 0.59 6.48 7.36
C ALA A 155 1.32 7.29 8.43
N ALA A 156 1.51 6.73 9.62
CA ALA A 156 2.27 7.36 10.70
C ALA A 156 3.72 7.68 10.31
N CYS A 157 4.37 6.78 9.57
CA CYS A 157 5.73 6.99 9.04
C CYS A 157 5.79 8.17 8.05
N LEU A 158 4.81 8.28 7.15
CA LEU A 158 4.80 9.29 6.09
C LEU A 158 4.24 10.65 6.50
N ASP A 159 3.49 10.70 7.60
CA ASP A 159 2.93 11.93 8.18
C ASP A 159 3.81 12.46 9.35
N GLY A 160 4.77 11.64 9.81
CA GLY A 160 5.77 12.00 10.81
C GLY A 160 6.94 12.84 10.26
N PRO A 161 7.93 13.18 11.10
CA PRO A 161 9.13 13.89 10.66
C PRO A 161 10.03 13.03 9.77
N ASP A 162 10.80 13.66 8.89
CA ASP A 162 11.81 12.94 8.10
C ASP A 162 12.83 12.24 9.00
N GLY A 163 13.18 11.01 8.63
CA GLY A 163 14.01 10.12 9.43
C GLY A 163 14.20 8.78 8.75
N GLY A 164 14.93 7.86 9.40
CA GLY A 164 15.11 6.51 8.87
C GLY A 164 13.81 5.69 8.89
N LEU A 165 13.75 4.65 8.06
CA LEU A 165 12.62 3.71 8.04
C LEU A 165 12.42 3.09 9.42
N PRO A 166 11.22 3.27 10.05
CA PRO A 166 10.89 2.69 11.35
C PRO A 166 11.13 1.19 11.40
N HIS A 167 11.61 0.69 12.54
CA HIS A 167 11.95 -0.72 12.70
C HIS A 167 10.78 -1.65 12.37
N VAL A 168 9.56 -1.27 12.79
CA VAL A 168 8.33 -2.04 12.57
C VAL A 168 8.03 -2.27 11.07
N LEU A 169 8.47 -1.38 10.18
CA LEU A 169 8.26 -1.50 8.73
C LEU A 169 9.35 -2.28 8.00
N ARG A 170 10.51 -2.52 8.63
CA ARG A 170 11.66 -3.17 7.98
C ARG A 170 11.38 -4.62 7.60
N ARG A 171 10.78 -5.38 8.51
CA ARG A 171 10.44 -6.78 8.25
C ARG A 171 9.37 -6.91 7.16
N PRO A 172 8.24 -6.17 7.21
CA PRO A 172 7.29 -6.11 6.10
C PRO A 172 7.93 -5.77 4.75
N CYS A 173 8.83 -4.78 4.67
CA CYS A 173 9.57 -4.48 3.44
C CYS A 173 10.39 -5.69 2.95
N ALA A 174 11.11 -6.36 3.86
CA ALA A 174 11.90 -7.54 3.53
C ALA A 174 11.03 -8.71 3.03
N ASP A 175 9.86 -8.91 3.64
CA ASP A 175 8.92 -9.96 3.24
C ASP A 175 8.36 -9.71 1.83
N VAL A 176 7.95 -8.47 1.50
CA VAL A 176 7.51 -8.11 0.14
C VAL A 176 8.62 -8.31 -0.89
N ILE A 177 9.83 -7.82 -0.61
CA ILE A 177 10.96 -7.98 -1.52
C ILE A 177 11.37 -9.45 -1.67
N GLY A 178 11.30 -10.23 -0.58
CA GLY A 178 11.61 -11.66 -0.57
C GLY A 178 10.61 -12.50 -1.35
N SER A 179 9.32 -12.14 -1.32
CA SER A 179 8.25 -12.87 -2.01
C SER A 179 8.17 -12.54 -3.50
N TRP A 180 8.67 -11.37 -3.90
CA TRP A 180 8.57 -10.86 -5.26
C TRP A 180 9.51 -11.57 -6.24
N GLN A 181 9.06 -12.73 -6.74
CA GLN A 181 9.84 -13.67 -7.56
C GLN A 181 10.56 -13.03 -8.76
N GLN A 182 9.94 -12.02 -9.38
CA GLN A 182 10.50 -11.29 -10.53
C GLN A 182 11.82 -10.59 -10.19
N LEU A 183 12.12 -10.33 -8.91
CA LEU A 183 13.39 -9.76 -8.47
C LEU A 183 14.52 -10.80 -8.35
N ARG A 184 14.21 -12.10 -8.38
CA ARG A 184 15.17 -13.21 -8.20
C ARG A 184 15.43 -14.04 -9.46
N GLY A 185 14.66 -13.81 -10.53
CA GLY A 185 14.77 -14.57 -11.79
C GLY A 185 15.74 -13.96 -12.83
N ARG A 186 15.52 -14.27 -14.12
CA ARG A 186 16.32 -13.77 -15.26
C ARG A 186 16.34 -12.23 -15.40
N ALA A 187 15.40 -11.54 -14.76
CA ALA A 187 15.32 -10.09 -14.72
C ALA A 187 15.59 -9.54 -13.31
N SER A 188 16.50 -10.21 -12.58
CA SER A 188 16.90 -9.83 -11.23
C SER A 188 17.40 -8.39 -11.21
N VAL A 189 17.07 -7.69 -10.13
CA VAL A 189 17.50 -6.30 -9.96
C VAL A 189 19.02 -6.28 -9.84
N GLY A 190 19.66 -5.38 -10.58
CA GLY A 190 21.10 -5.15 -10.52
C GLY A 190 21.48 -3.84 -9.83
N ALA A 191 20.52 -2.94 -9.62
CA ALA A 191 20.73 -1.66 -8.96
C ALA A 191 19.44 -1.15 -8.30
N VAL A 192 19.59 -0.42 -7.20
CA VAL A 192 18.48 0.31 -6.56
C VAL A 192 18.73 1.81 -6.68
N VAL A 193 17.69 2.56 -7.06
CA VAL A 193 17.72 4.02 -7.15
C VAL A 193 16.57 4.59 -6.33
N ALA A 194 16.82 5.65 -5.57
CA ALA A 194 15.78 6.41 -4.88
C ALA A 194 15.14 7.45 -5.82
N ALA A 195 13.81 7.53 -5.81
CA ALA A 195 13.06 8.62 -6.39
C ALA A 195 13.15 9.87 -5.48
N PRO A 196 13.10 11.09 -6.05
CA PRO A 196 13.24 12.30 -5.25
C PRO A 196 11.98 12.55 -4.45
N LEU A 197 12.17 12.80 -3.16
CA LEU A 197 11.10 13.25 -2.29
C LEU A 197 11.59 14.33 -1.32
N PRO A 198 11.39 15.62 -1.65
CA PRO A 198 11.91 16.71 -0.82
C PRO A 198 11.34 16.77 0.59
N SER A 199 10.15 16.20 0.83
CA SER A 199 9.55 16.19 2.17
C SER A 199 10.18 15.15 3.10
N HIS A 200 10.73 14.05 2.56
CA HIS A 200 11.30 12.96 3.34
C HIS A 200 12.55 12.34 2.66
N PRO A 201 13.61 13.14 2.43
CA PRO A 201 14.82 12.65 1.76
C PRO A 201 15.52 11.55 2.56
N THR A 202 15.60 11.67 3.89
CA THR A 202 16.26 10.66 4.74
C THR A 202 15.52 9.33 4.67
N LEU A 203 14.19 9.35 4.74
CA LEU A 203 13.37 8.14 4.67
C LEU A 203 13.50 7.45 3.31
N SER A 204 13.48 8.22 2.21
CA SER A 204 13.65 7.70 0.86
C SER A 204 15.00 6.98 0.69
N ILE A 205 16.09 7.67 1.04
CA ILE A 205 17.46 7.14 0.93
C ILE A 205 17.67 5.94 1.84
N HIS A 206 17.23 6.02 3.11
CA HIS A 206 17.37 4.92 4.07
C HIS A 206 16.61 3.68 3.60
N THR A 207 15.39 3.85 3.08
CA THR A 207 14.60 2.75 2.52
C THR A 207 15.31 2.14 1.31
N ALA A 208 15.74 2.95 0.34
CA ALA A 208 16.41 2.47 -0.87
C ALA A 208 17.71 1.71 -0.56
N ARG A 209 18.56 2.24 0.34
CA ARG A 209 19.79 1.57 0.78
C ARG A 209 19.51 0.27 1.52
N GLY A 210 18.51 0.26 2.41
CA GLY A 210 18.08 -0.95 3.11
C GLY A 210 17.63 -2.04 2.14
N LEU A 211 16.84 -1.69 1.12
CA LEU A 211 16.40 -2.64 0.11
C LEU A 211 17.56 -3.12 -0.79
N ALA A 212 18.50 -2.25 -1.13
CA ALA A 212 19.72 -2.64 -1.85
C ALA A 212 20.52 -3.69 -1.08
N ALA A 213 20.70 -3.49 0.23
CA ALA A 213 21.34 -4.44 1.12
C ALA A 213 20.59 -5.78 1.20
N LEU A 214 19.25 -5.75 1.33
CA LEU A 214 18.41 -6.96 1.33
C LEU A 214 18.44 -7.74 0.00
N LEU A 215 18.65 -7.04 -1.10
CA LEU A 215 18.78 -7.64 -2.42
C LEU A 215 20.20 -8.15 -2.70
N GLY A 216 21.20 -7.68 -1.95
CA GLY A 216 22.61 -7.96 -2.21
C GLY A 216 23.14 -7.22 -3.45
N VAL A 217 22.62 -6.01 -3.71
CA VAL A 217 22.93 -5.22 -4.91
C VAL A 217 23.39 -3.81 -4.55
N GLU A 218 23.97 -3.12 -5.51
CA GLU A 218 24.45 -1.76 -5.35
C GLU A 218 23.31 -0.75 -5.23
N TYR A 219 23.44 0.19 -4.29
CA TYR A 219 22.67 1.43 -4.31
C TYR A 219 23.32 2.41 -5.29
N ALA A 220 22.62 2.70 -6.39
CA ALA A 220 23.14 3.51 -7.49
C ALA A 220 22.94 5.01 -7.30
N GLY A 221 22.15 5.44 -6.30
CA GLY A 221 21.99 6.84 -5.96
C GLY A 221 20.54 7.31 -5.81
N GLU A 222 20.36 8.63 -5.83
CA GLU A 222 19.07 9.32 -5.76
C GLU A 222 18.90 10.30 -6.92
N LEU A 223 17.76 10.23 -7.59
CA LEU A 223 17.35 11.24 -8.56
C LEU A 223 17.02 12.55 -7.86
N THR A 224 17.29 13.69 -8.49
CA THR A 224 17.00 15.02 -7.92
C THR A 224 15.87 15.74 -8.63
N GLY A 225 15.44 16.85 -8.04
CA GLY A 225 14.33 17.66 -8.54
C GLY A 225 13.05 17.39 -7.76
N ASN A 226 11.90 17.57 -8.42
CA ASN A 226 10.58 17.41 -7.80
C ASN A 226 10.26 18.42 -6.69
N ARG A 227 10.56 19.70 -6.93
CA ARG A 227 10.11 20.76 -6.00
C ARG A 227 8.58 20.72 -5.91
N PRO A 228 8.00 20.82 -4.70
CA PRO A 228 6.55 20.84 -4.55
C PRO A 228 5.94 21.98 -5.37
N PRO A 229 4.74 21.79 -5.92
CA PRO A 229 4.08 22.86 -6.65
C PRO A 229 3.68 24.00 -5.71
N ALA A 230 3.52 25.20 -6.26
CA ALA A 230 3.02 26.36 -5.51
C ALA A 230 1.54 26.21 -5.15
N ASP A 231 0.75 25.59 -6.04
CA ASP A 231 -0.69 25.41 -5.92
C ASP A 231 -1.09 23.96 -6.26
N VAL A 232 -2.38 23.63 -6.09
CA VAL A 232 -2.95 22.35 -6.55
C VAL A 232 -2.81 22.26 -8.08
N GLU A 233 -2.19 21.18 -8.55
CA GLU A 233 -1.95 20.95 -9.98
C GLU A 233 -2.80 19.80 -10.53
N GLU A 234 -3.43 20.06 -11.67
CA GLU A 234 -3.99 19.03 -12.54
C GLU A 234 -2.93 18.00 -12.97
N PRO A 235 -3.28 16.72 -13.17
CA PRO A 235 -2.32 15.64 -13.41
C PRO A 235 -1.39 15.87 -14.62
N ALA A 236 -1.90 16.46 -15.72
CA ALA A 236 -1.09 16.76 -16.89
C ALA A 236 -0.03 17.85 -16.63
N SER A 237 -0.38 18.88 -15.84
CA SER A 237 0.57 19.91 -15.42
C SER A 237 1.64 19.35 -14.50
N ARG A 238 1.24 18.45 -13.59
CA ARG A 238 2.16 17.72 -12.71
C ARG A 238 3.19 16.92 -13.50
N VAL A 239 2.76 16.15 -14.50
CA VAL A 239 3.68 15.39 -15.38
C VAL A 239 4.67 16.33 -16.09
N ARG A 240 4.20 17.46 -16.65
CA ARG A 240 5.07 18.45 -17.30
C ARG A 240 6.11 19.03 -16.34
N ARG A 241 5.70 19.39 -15.13
CA ARG A 241 6.61 19.89 -14.09
C ARG A 241 7.64 18.83 -13.68
N LEU A 242 7.20 17.59 -13.46
CA LEU A 242 8.11 16.48 -13.14
C LEU A 242 9.13 16.29 -14.26
N ALA A 243 8.70 16.24 -15.52
CA ALA A 243 9.59 16.11 -16.67
C ALA A 243 10.57 17.28 -16.80
N SER A 244 10.14 18.50 -16.46
CA SER A 244 11.00 19.69 -16.52
C SER A 244 11.95 19.81 -15.34
N GLN A 245 11.68 19.18 -14.19
CA GLN A 245 12.48 19.32 -12.96
C GLN A 245 13.35 18.11 -12.61
N LEU A 246 12.89 16.89 -12.91
CA LEU A 246 13.59 15.68 -12.52
C LEU A 246 14.91 15.55 -13.27
N ARG A 247 15.97 15.19 -12.56
CA ARG A 247 17.32 15.05 -13.12
C ARG A 247 18.00 13.80 -12.57
N LEU A 248 18.80 13.20 -13.44
CA LEU A 248 19.83 12.25 -13.05
C LEU A 248 21.12 13.06 -12.92
N ASP A 249 21.42 13.48 -11.70
CA ASP A 249 22.65 14.21 -11.40
C ASP A 249 23.81 13.23 -11.28
N PRO A 250 24.86 13.31 -12.13
CA PRO A 250 26.01 12.39 -12.06
C PRO A 250 26.75 12.43 -10.73
N ALA A 251 26.61 13.50 -9.94
CA ALA A 251 27.19 13.58 -8.59
C ALA A 251 26.42 12.72 -7.56
N LEU A 252 25.17 12.36 -7.86
CA LEU A 252 24.26 11.69 -6.93
C LEU A 252 23.79 10.32 -7.43
N VAL A 253 23.84 10.08 -8.74
CA VAL A 253 23.51 8.80 -9.38
C VAL A 253 24.64 8.35 -10.29
N ASP A 254 25.15 7.15 -10.02
CA ASP A 254 26.14 6.50 -10.89
C ASP A 254 25.42 5.83 -12.07
N VAL A 255 25.44 6.49 -13.23
CA VAL A 255 24.85 5.96 -14.48
C VAL A 255 25.48 4.63 -14.89
N GLY A 256 26.76 4.41 -14.59
CA GLY A 256 27.44 3.14 -14.88
C GLY A 256 26.85 1.97 -14.10
N LYS A 257 26.29 2.22 -12.91
CA LYS A 257 25.55 1.22 -12.12
C LYS A 257 24.12 1.02 -12.61
N VAL A 258 23.55 1.97 -13.34
CA VAL A 258 22.18 1.91 -13.90
C VAL A 258 22.16 1.25 -15.28
N ALA A 259 23.10 1.61 -16.15
CA ALA A 259 23.14 1.17 -17.54
C ALA A 259 23.28 -0.36 -17.64
N GLY A 260 22.44 -0.98 -18.48
CA GLY A 260 22.44 -2.43 -18.67
C GLY A 260 21.88 -3.23 -17.49
N ARG A 261 21.26 -2.58 -16.49
CA ARG A 261 20.66 -3.26 -15.31
C ARG A 261 19.14 -3.16 -15.29
N HIS A 262 18.51 -4.14 -14.64
CA HIS A 262 17.14 -3.99 -14.15
C HIS A 262 17.17 -3.21 -12.83
N VAL A 263 16.41 -2.13 -12.74
CA VAL A 263 16.47 -1.20 -11.61
C VAL A 263 15.22 -1.32 -10.75
N LEU A 264 15.41 -1.40 -9.44
CA LEU A 264 14.35 -1.12 -8.48
C LEU A 264 14.35 0.37 -8.19
N LEU A 265 13.29 1.05 -8.62
CA LEU A 265 13.06 2.46 -8.30
C LEU A 265 12.26 2.53 -7.00
N VAL A 266 12.83 3.09 -5.96
CA VAL A 266 12.23 3.17 -4.63
C VAL A 266 11.68 4.57 -4.40
N GLY A 267 10.37 4.67 -4.18
CA GLY A 267 9.70 5.89 -3.74
C GLY A 267 8.95 5.66 -2.43
N LEU A 268 8.25 6.69 -1.94
CA LEU A 268 7.42 6.54 -0.74
C LEU A 268 5.94 6.35 -1.06
N ARG A 269 5.40 7.09 -2.03
CA ARG A 269 3.97 7.08 -2.34
C ARG A 269 3.74 6.83 -3.84
N TRP A 270 2.79 5.96 -4.15
CA TRP A 270 2.17 5.81 -5.45
C TRP A 270 0.74 6.34 -5.38
N THR A 271 0.56 7.64 -5.61
CA THR A 271 -0.79 8.22 -5.67
C THR A 271 -1.39 8.07 -7.06
N GLU A 272 -0.74 8.69 -8.05
CA GLU A 272 -1.11 8.57 -9.46
C GLU A 272 -0.03 7.86 -10.28
N GLY A 273 1.10 7.53 -9.63
CA GLY A 273 2.26 6.90 -10.26
C GLY A 273 3.13 7.83 -11.14
N TRP A 274 2.80 9.12 -11.29
CA TRP A 274 3.53 10.01 -12.19
C TRP A 274 4.97 10.29 -11.79
N THR A 275 5.26 10.52 -10.51
CA THR A 275 6.63 10.68 -10.02
C THR A 275 7.48 9.47 -10.36
N MET A 276 6.97 8.27 -10.10
CA MET A 276 7.65 7.01 -10.40
C MET A 276 7.81 6.81 -11.91
N THR A 277 6.77 7.10 -12.70
CA THR A 277 6.79 6.93 -14.15
C THR A 277 7.82 7.83 -14.83
N VAL A 278 7.83 9.14 -14.52
CA VAL A 278 8.80 10.08 -15.09
C VAL A 278 10.22 9.77 -14.60
N SER A 279 10.39 9.43 -13.32
CA SER A 279 11.68 9.01 -12.76
C SER A 279 12.21 7.74 -13.45
N GLY A 280 11.35 6.76 -13.68
CA GLY A 280 11.71 5.53 -14.38
C GLY A 280 12.05 5.76 -15.85
N GLN A 281 11.37 6.71 -16.52
CA GLN A 281 11.73 7.09 -17.88
C GLN A 281 13.14 7.68 -17.97
N LEU A 282 13.55 8.50 -17.01
CA LEU A 282 14.93 9.01 -16.96
C LEU A 282 15.94 7.88 -16.83
N LEU A 283 15.66 6.87 -16.00
CA LEU A 283 16.53 5.70 -15.85
C LEU A 283 16.57 4.82 -17.10
N LEU A 284 15.44 4.62 -17.77
CA LEU A 284 15.36 3.91 -19.06
C LEU A 284 16.16 4.65 -20.13
N SER A 285 16.03 5.97 -20.22
CA SER A 285 16.83 6.81 -21.13
C SER A 285 18.32 6.81 -20.79
N ALA A 286 18.68 6.59 -19.52
CA ALA A 286 20.05 6.40 -19.07
C ALA A 286 20.59 4.97 -19.30
N GLY A 287 19.81 4.09 -19.95
CA GLY A 287 20.24 2.76 -20.37
C GLY A 287 19.83 1.62 -19.45
N ALA A 288 18.95 1.84 -18.47
CA ALA A 288 18.37 0.73 -17.69
C ALA A 288 17.58 -0.22 -18.61
N LEU A 289 17.73 -1.54 -18.40
CA LEU A 289 17.00 -2.56 -19.17
C LEU A 289 15.52 -2.61 -18.81
N SER A 290 15.19 -2.39 -17.54
CA SER A 290 13.82 -2.19 -17.07
C SER A 290 13.81 -1.50 -15.72
N VAL A 291 12.68 -0.90 -15.36
CA VAL A 291 12.49 -0.23 -14.06
C VAL A 291 11.25 -0.80 -13.40
N ARG A 292 11.36 -1.23 -12.15
CA ARG A 292 10.26 -1.70 -11.30
C ARG A 292 10.08 -0.73 -10.12
N PRO A 293 8.88 -0.17 -9.91
CA PRO A 293 8.64 0.70 -8.77
C PRO A 293 8.39 -0.12 -7.50
N PHE A 294 9.04 0.27 -6.41
CA PHE A 294 8.65 -0.07 -5.05
C PHE A 294 8.26 1.20 -4.30
N THR A 295 7.14 1.18 -3.56
CA THR A 295 6.74 2.31 -2.71
C THR A 295 6.28 1.85 -1.33
N LEU A 296 6.30 2.74 -0.32
CA LEU A 296 5.70 2.42 0.97
C LEU A 296 4.17 2.40 0.89
N SER A 297 3.55 3.22 0.05
CA SER A 297 2.10 3.22 -0.11
C SER A 297 1.59 3.29 -1.54
N SER A 298 0.43 2.66 -1.81
CA SER A 298 -0.34 2.78 -3.05
C SER A 298 -1.43 3.85 -3.00
N ASP A 299 -1.27 4.84 -2.11
CA ASP A 299 -2.31 5.74 -1.62
C ASP A 299 -3.20 6.34 -2.71
N SER A 300 -4.41 5.80 -2.85
CA SER A 300 -5.50 6.46 -3.57
C SER A 300 -6.45 7.14 -2.59
N ARG A 301 -5.94 8.06 -1.75
CA ARG A 301 -6.79 9.05 -1.07
C ARG A 301 -7.64 9.73 -2.16
N ARG A 302 -8.92 9.34 -2.26
CA ARG A 302 -9.90 10.20 -2.92
C ARG A 302 -9.87 11.50 -2.12
N GLU A 303 -9.46 12.58 -2.76
CA GLU A 303 -9.81 13.90 -2.24
C GLU A 303 -11.32 13.89 -1.95
N PRO A 304 -11.77 14.41 -0.79
CA PRO A 304 -13.19 14.60 -0.57
C PRO A 304 -13.69 15.47 -1.72
N ARG A 305 -14.57 14.90 -2.56
CA ARG A 305 -15.32 15.71 -3.52
C ARG A 305 -16.09 16.73 -2.69
N ARG A 306 -15.63 17.98 -2.72
CA ARG A 306 -16.41 19.13 -2.28
C ARG A 306 -17.65 19.26 -3.17
#